data_AF-A0A077NN50-F1
#
_entry.id   AF-A0A077NN50-F1
#
_cell.length_a   1.000
_cell.length_b   1.000
_cell.length_c   1.000
_cell.angle_alpha   90.00
_cell.angle_beta   90.00
_cell.angle_gamma   90.00
#
_symmetry.space_group_name_H-M   'P 1'
#
loop_
_entity.id
_entity.type
_entity.pdbx_description
1 polymer ?
#
loop_
_entity_poly.entity_id
_entity_poly.type
_entity_poly.pdbx_seq_one_letter_code
_entity_poly.pdbx_strand_id
1 'polypeptide(L)'
;MAVYPLNAEPKGAEYLKAALSAPVYDVAQVTPLQEMEKISARLANTILVKREDRQLVHSFKLRGAYTMIAGLTEEQKAKGVITASAGNHAQGVALSASKVGTRAIIVMPIATADIKVDAVRSFGGEVLLYGANFDEAKAKAISVAKEHGYTFVPPFDHPAVIAGQATLAMELLQQDVHLDRIFVPVGGGGLIAGVAVLIKQLVPEMKVIGVEAEDSACLKAALEAGRPVDLPRVGLFAEGVAVKRIGDETFRLCQQYVDDVITVDSDAICAAMKDIFEDVRAIAEPSGALALAGLKKYVQQHQIQGERLAHILSGANVNFHGLRYVSERCELGEQREALLAVTIPEQKGSFLNFCQTLGTRVVTEFSYRYSDATNPAEACIFVGVRLNRGNAERLEIINELKASGYQVADFTDDEIAKLHVRYMIGGRPAKPLQERLYSFEFPESPGALLKFLQTLGTHWNITLFHYRSHGMDYGRVLAAFELSGAEVRFDRHLDDLGYEYHDETNNPSFNLLLK
;
A
#
# COMPACT_ATOMS: atom_id res chain seq x y z
N MET A 1 19.01 27.84 -20.90
CA MET A 1 19.64 28.60 -19.80
C MET A 1 20.64 27.69 -19.13
N ALA A 2 21.83 28.17 -18.76
CA ALA A 2 22.82 27.34 -18.07
C ALA A 2 22.39 27.09 -16.63
N VAL A 3 22.33 25.82 -16.21
CA VAL A 3 22.10 25.44 -14.80
C VAL A 3 23.25 25.98 -13.95
N TYR A 4 22.94 26.55 -12.78
CA TYR A 4 23.96 27.09 -11.88
C TYR A 4 24.96 25.97 -11.50
N PRO A 5 26.27 26.14 -11.75
CA PRO A 5 27.26 25.11 -11.45
C PRO A 5 27.39 24.96 -9.93
N LEU A 6 27.24 23.72 -9.45
CA LEU A 6 27.41 23.37 -8.04
C LEU A 6 28.79 22.78 -7.81
N ASN A 7 29.46 23.24 -6.74
CA ASN A 7 30.72 22.68 -6.27
C ASN A 7 30.52 21.27 -5.69
N ALA A 8 31.62 20.58 -5.34
CA ALA A 8 31.55 19.23 -4.78
C ALA A 8 30.81 19.17 -3.43
N GLU A 9 30.91 20.23 -2.61
CA GLU A 9 30.20 20.38 -1.33
C GLU A 9 29.50 21.74 -1.27
N PRO A 10 28.32 21.89 -1.89
CA PRO A 10 27.66 23.19 -1.93
C PRO A 10 27.14 23.63 -0.57
N LYS A 11 27.24 24.93 -0.30
CA LYS A 11 26.66 25.57 0.88
C LYS A 11 25.16 25.85 0.68
N GLY A 12 24.45 26.12 1.77
CA GLY A 12 23.01 26.40 1.74
C GLY A 12 22.60 27.48 0.73
N ALA A 13 23.35 28.60 0.67
CA ALA A 13 23.10 29.67 -0.29
C ALA A 13 23.35 29.26 -1.76
N GLU A 14 24.27 28.33 -2.02
CA GLU A 14 24.52 27.81 -3.37
C GLU A 14 23.38 26.88 -3.81
N TYR A 15 22.86 26.05 -2.89
CA TYR A 15 21.65 25.26 -3.13
C TYR A 15 20.42 26.14 -3.39
N LEU A 16 20.24 27.22 -2.62
CA LEU A 16 19.16 28.18 -2.85
C LEU A 16 19.24 28.80 -4.26
N LYS A 17 20.43 29.28 -4.67
CA LYS A 17 20.64 29.81 -6.02
C LYS A 17 20.38 28.77 -7.10
N ALA A 18 20.88 27.55 -6.91
CA ALA A 18 20.70 26.47 -7.87
C ALA A 18 19.22 26.09 -8.01
N ALA A 19 18.47 25.97 -6.91
CA ALA A 19 17.03 25.70 -6.92
C ALA A 19 16.25 26.81 -7.65
N LEU A 20 16.55 28.09 -7.36
CA LEU A 20 15.92 29.24 -8.03
C LEU A 20 16.20 29.28 -9.53
N SER A 21 17.37 28.78 -9.96
CA SER A 21 17.78 28.73 -11.37
C SER A 21 17.41 27.43 -12.08
N ALA A 22 16.85 26.44 -11.38
CA ALA A 22 16.62 25.11 -11.93
C ALA A 22 15.48 25.15 -12.96
N PRO A 23 15.69 24.65 -14.20
CA PRO A 23 14.70 24.72 -15.27
C PRO A 23 13.59 23.66 -15.14
N VAL A 24 13.21 23.28 -13.92
CA VAL A 24 12.31 22.14 -13.67
C VAL A 24 10.96 22.26 -14.41
N TYR A 25 10.46 23.48 -14.60
CA TYR A 25 9.14 23.75 -15.17
C TYR A 25 9.05 23.54 -16.69
N ASP A 26 10.16 23.21 -17.36
CA ASP A 26 10.13 22.77 -18.76
C ASP A 26 9.47 21.38 -18.93
N VAL A 27 9.42 20.60 -17.84
CA VAL A 27 8.82 19.25 -17.78
C VAL A 27 7.91 19.02 -16.58
N ALA A 28 8.17 19.66 -15.44
CA ALA A 28 7.37 19.56 -14.23
C ALA A 28 6.31 20.67 -14.20
N GLN A 29 5.28 20.47 -13.39
CA GLN A 29 4.30 21.50 -13.08
C GLN A 29 4.32 21.84 -11.59
N VAL A 30 3.87 23.05 -11.25
CA VAL A 30 3.56 23.39 -9.86
C VAL A 30 2.39 22.50 -9.42
N THR A 31 2.62 21.70 -8.39
CA THR A 31 1.60 20.74 -7.93
C THR A 31 0.70 21.36 -6.87
N PRO A 32 -0.58 20.95 -6.77
CA PRO A 32 -1.46 21.44 -5.72
C PRO A 32 -0.92 21.14 -4.32
N LEU A 33 -1.05 22.13 -3.43
CA LEU A 33 -1.08 21.93 -1.98
C LEU A 33 -2.54 22.03 -1.55
N GLN A 34 -3.14 20.92 -1.18
CA GLN A 34 -4.57 20.83 -0.87
C GLN A 34 -4.76 20.38 0.58
N GLU A 35 -5.78 20.90 1.24
CA GLU A 35 -6.16 20.46 2.59
C GLU A 35 -6.82 19.08 2.55
N MET A 36 -6.57 18.28 3.58
CA MET A 36 -7.17 16.98 3.85
C MET A 36 -8.22 17.16 4.96
N GLU A 37 -9.47 17.50 4.60
CA GLU A 37 -10.49 17.93 5.56
C GLU A 37 -10.79 16.87 6.64
N LYS A 38 -10.97 15.60 6.26
CA LYS A 38 -11.29 14.53 7.20
C LYS A 38 -10.15 14.28 8.17
N ILE A 39 -8.92 14.23 7.66
CA ILE A 39 -7.74 13.99 8.49
C ILE A 39 -7.46 15.19 9.39
N SER A 40 -7.67 16.41 8.87
CA SER A 40 -7.54 17.64 9.64
C SER A 40 -8.47 17.68 10.84
N ALA A 41 -9.76 17.38 10.61
CA ALA A 41 -10.75 17.27 11.67
C ALA A 41 -10.39 16.16 12.67
N ARG A 42 -9.95 14.98 12.19
CA ARG A 42 -9.60 13.84 13.04
C ARG A 42 -8.39 14.10 13.94
N LEU A 43 -7.41 14.86 13.47
CA LEU A 43 -6.17 15.15 14.19
C LEU A 43 -6.16 16.50 14.90
N ALA A 44 -7.23 17.31 14.79
CA ALA A 44 -7.31 18.67 15.33
C ALA A 44 -6.14 19.58 14.89
N ASN A 45 -5.74 19.47 13.62
CA ASN A 45 -4.67 20.24 12.96
C ASN A 45 -5.09 20.52 11.51
N THR A 46 -4.54 21.54 10.85
CA THR A 46 -4.70 21.68 9.40
C THR A 46 -3.67 20.78 8.71
N ILE A 47 -4.12 19.73 8.03
CA ILE A 47 -3.27 18.78 7.33
C ILE A 47 -3.35 19.05 5.83
N LEU A 48 -2.21 19.32 5.21
CA LEU A 48 -2.10 19.57 3.77
C LEU A 48 -1.29 18.48 3.08
N VAL A 49 -1.66 18.17 1.84
CA VAL A 49 -0.94 17.23 0.98
C VAL A 49 -0.42 17.93 -0.26
N LYS A 50 0.89 17.82 -0.48
CA LYS A 50 1.58 18.28 -1.69
C LYS A 50 1.55 17.17 -2.76
N ARG A 51 0.79 17.40 -3.83
CA ARG A 51 0.34 16.40 -4.83
C ARG A 51 1.36 16.12 -5.96
N GLU A 52 2.53 15.59 -5.62
CA GLU A 52 3.56 15.23 -6.64
C GLU A 52 3.19 14.02 -7.52
N ASP A 53 2.14 13.28 -7.17
CA ASP A 53 1.50 12.30 -8.08
C ASP A 53 0.95 12.92 -9.36
N ARG A 54 0.70 14.24 -9.37
CA ARG A 54 0.18 14.92 -10.57
C ARG A 54 1.26 15.23 -11.60
N GLN A 55 2.54 14.97 -11.33
CA GLN A 55 3.57 15.11 -12.35
C GLN A 55 3.32 14.14 -13.52
N LEU A 56 3.89 14.42 -14.70
CA LEU A 56 3.72 13.59 -15.89
C LEU A 56 4.17 12.13 -15.71
N VAL A 57 5.18 11.92 -14.85
CA VAL A 57 5.70 10.58 -14.48
C VAL A 57 5.18 10.09 -13.12
N HIS A 58 4.09 10.71 -12.65
CA HIS A 58 3.38 10.40 -11.43
C HIS A 58 4.23 10.42 -10.15
N SER A 59 5.33 11.18 -10.15
CA SER A 59 6.21 11.35 -8.99
C SER A 59 7.13 12.56 -9.14
N PHE A 60 7.72 13.00 -8.02
CA PHE A 60 8.63 14.15 -7.95
C PHE A 60 9.98 13.93 -8.68
N LYS A 61 10.35 12.68 -8.98
CA LYS A 61 11.70 12.32 -9.49
C LYS A 61 12.09 13.05 -10.77
N LEU A 62 11.09 13.49 -11.55
CA LEU A 62 11.25 14.32 -12.73
C LEU A 62 12.08 15.59 -12.48
N ARG A 63 11.89 16.25 -11.34
CA ARG A 63 12.51 17.56 -11.06
C ARG A 63 14.03 17.47 -11.00
N GLY A 64 14.56 16.59 -10.15
CA GLY A 64 16.00 16.37 -10.04
C GLY A 64 16.63 15.74 -11.28
N ALA A 65 15.95 14.78 -11.91
CA ALA A 65 16.45 14.16 -13.14
C ALA A 65 16.60 15.21 -14.26
N TYR A 66 15.58 16.04 -14.47
CA TYR A 66 15.61 17.08 -15.48
C TYR A 66 16.66 18.15 -15.20
N THR A 67 16.75 18.62 -13.95
CA THR A 67 17.74 19.64 -13.56
C THR A 67 19.17 19.18 -13.85
N MET A 68 19.48 17.92 -13.54
CA MET A 68 20.81 17.38 -13.84
C MET A 68 21.03 17.23 -15.36
N ILE A 69 20.07 16.66 -16.09
CA ILE A 69 20.23 16.37 -17.53
C ILE A 69 20.28 17.65 -18.37
N ALA A 70 19.43 18.65 -18.04
CA ALA A 70 19.44 19.95 -18.70
C ALA A 70 20.75 20.72 -18.47
N GLY A 71 21.38 20.50 -17.31
CA GLY A 71 22.66 21.10 -16.93
C GLY A 71 23.91 20.42 -17.50
N LEU A 72 23.76 19.30 -18.23
CA LEU A 72 24.89 18.64 -18.89
C LEU A 72 25.47 19.51 -20.01
N THR A 73 26.76 19.31 -20.28
CA THR A 73 27.42 19.90 -21.44
C THR A 73 26.92 19.27 -22.74
N GLU A 74 27.06 19.97 -23.87
CA GLU A 74 26.68 19.44 -25.18
C GLU A 74 27.45 18.16 -25.55
N GLU A 75 28.72 18.03 -25.11
CA GLU A 75 29.49 16.80 -25.30
C GLU A 75 28.88 15.62 -24.52
N GLN A 76 28.48 15.85 -23.26
CA GLN A 76 27.83 14.83 -22.45
C GLN A 76 26.46 14.43 -23.00
N LYS A 77 25.66 15.40 -23.46
CA LYS A 77 24.36 15.15 -24.12
C LYS A 77 24.52 14.36 -25.43
N ALA A 78 25.54 14.68 -26.23
CA ALA A 78 25.82 13.97 -27.48
C ALA A 78 26.19 12.50 -27.25
N LYS A 79 26.90 12.20 -26.15
CA LYS A 79 27.22 10.81 -25.76
C LYS A 79 25.98 10.08 -25.23
N GLY A 80 25.15 10.76 -24.46
CA GLY A 80 23.94 10.21 -23.84
C GLY A 80 24.09 9.94 -22.34
N VAL A 81 22.97 9.61 -21.72
CA VAL A 81 22.85 9.37 -20.28
C VAL A 81 22.47 7.94 -19.98
N ILE A 82 22.84 7.46 -18.79
CA ILE A 82 22.50 6.11 -18.32
C ILE A 82 22.10 6.13 -16.86
N THR A 83 21.17 5.27 -16.47
CA THR A 83 20.84 5.04 -15.06
C THR A 83 20.41 3.59 -14.84
N ALA A 84 20.31 3.18 -13.58
CA ALA A 84 19.70 1.91 -13.18
C ALA A 84 18.51 2.18 -12.27
N SER A 85 17.32 1.75 -12.70
CA SER A 85 16.06 1.88 -11.96
C SER A 85 14.96 1.15 -12.73
N ALA A 86 14.06 0.48 -12.01
CA ALA A 86 12.82 -0.08 -12.58
C ALA A 86 11.57 0.72 -12.19
N GLY A 87 11.69 1.86 -11.50
CA GLY A 87 10.56 2.64 -10.99
C GLY A 87 10.61 4.13 -11.34
N ASN A 88 10.11 4.97 -10.43
CA ASN A 88 9.90 6.42 -10.60
C ASN A 88 11.10 7.18 -11.19
N HIS A 89 12.34 6.82 -10.80
CA HIS A 89 13.54 7.48 -11.32
C HIS A 89 13.77 7.19 -12.81
N ALA A 90 13.46 5.98 -13.26
CA ALA A 90 13.65 5.59 -14.66
C ALA A 90 12.72 6.36 -15.60
N GLN A 91 11.45 6.51 -15.22
CA GLN A 91 10.49 7.33 -15.96
C GLN A 91 10.94 8.80 -15.98
N GLY A 92 11.40 9.33 -14.84
CA GLY A 92 11.93 10.69 -14.72
C GLY A 92 13.11 10.95 -15.66
N VAL A 93 14.08 10.02 -15.72
CA VAL A 93 15.24 10.13 -16.62
C VAL A 93 14.83 9.99 -18.09
N ALA A 94 13.96 9.03 -18.42
CA ALA A 94 13.50 8.82 -19.79
C ALA A 94 12.81 10.08 -20.35
N LEU A 95 11.82 10.62 -19.62
CA LEU A 95 11.10 11.82 -20.04
C LEU A 95 12.04 13.04 -20.14
N SER A 96 12.94 13.19 -19.16
CA SER A 96 13.90 14.31 -19.14
C SER A 96 14.85 14.26 -20.34
N ALA A 97 15.36 13.09 -20.67
CA ALA A 97 16.27 12.88 -21.78
C ALA A 97 15.57 13.12 -23.13
N SER A 98 14.35 12.61 -23.29
CA SER A 98 13.52 12.86 -24.47
C SER A 98 13.27 14.37 -24.68
N LYS A 99 12.93 15.11 -23.61
CA LYS A 99 12.72 16.56 -23.69
C LYS A 99 13.97 17.33 -24.11
N VAL A 100 15.15 16.94 -23.61
CA VAL A 100 16.43 17.59 -23.93
C VAL A 100 16.98 17.15 -25.30
N GLY A 101 16.48 16.05 -25.86
CA GLY A 101 16.99 15.47 -27.10
C GLY A 101 18.28 14.66 -26.92
N THR A 102 18.51 14.11 -25.72
CA THR A 102 19.64 13.22 -25.42
C THR A 102 19.17 11.77 -25.35
N ARG A 103 20.03 10.85 -25.78
CA ARG A 103 19.79 9.41 -25.63
C ARG A 103 19.80 9.01 -24.15
N ALA A 104 18.86 8.19 -23.70
CA ALA A 104 18.82 7.65 -22.34
C ALA A 104 18.75 6.13 -22.32
N ILE A 105 19.71 5.50 -21.64
CA ILE A 105 19.74 4.05 -21.41
C ILE A 105 19.33 3.78 -19.97
N ILE A 106 18.32 2.94 -19.79
CA ILE A 106 17.77 2.56 -18.50
C ILE A 106 18.04 1.09 -18.27
N VAL A 107 18.92 0.78 -17.32
CA VAL A 107 19.24 -0.60 -16.96
C VAL A 107 18.26 -1.09 -15.89
N MET A 108 17.63 -2.24 -16.15
CA MET A 108 16.62 -2.86 -15.28
C MET A 108 16.93 -4.35 -15.09
N PRO A 109 16.57 -4.96 -13.95
CA PRO A 109 16.66 -6.41 -13.80
C PRO A 109 15.85 -7.16 -14.86
N ILE A 110 16.26 -8.37 -15.22
CA ILE A 110 15.59 -9.19 -16.26
C ILE A 110 14.13 -9.49 -15.88
N ALA A 111 13.85 -9.70 -14.59
CA ALA A 111 12.52 -10.00 -14.07
C ALA A 111 11.61 -8.76 -13.90
N THR A 112 11.99 -7.61 -14.45
CA THR A 112 11.16 -6.39 -14.36
C THR A 112 9.88 -6.58 -15.16
N ALA A 113 8.73 -6.33 -14.54
CA ALA A 113 7.43 -6.46 -15.18
C ALA A 113 7.32 -5.57 -16.43
N ASP A 114 6.70 -6.10 -17.49
CA ASP A 114 6.57 -5.44 -18.80
C ASP A 114 5.95 -4.04 -18.70
N ILE A 115 4.96 -3.85 -17.82
CA ILE A 115 4.34 -2.53 -17.59
C ILE A 115 5.34 -1.44 -17.18
N LYS A 116 6.37 -1.79 -16.38
CA LYS A 116 7.43 -0.86 -15.95
C LYS A 116 8.41 -0.59 -17.09
N VAL A 117 8.70 -1.60 -17.90
CA VAL A 117 9.56 -1.50 -19.10
C VAL A 117 8.89 -0.61 -20.16
N ASP A 118 7.63 -0.85 -20.45
CA ASP A 118 6.87 -0.16 -21.48
C ASP A 118 6.59 1.30 -21.11
N ALA A 119 6.36 1.60 -19.82
CA ALA A 119 6.28 2.98 -19.34
C ALA A 119 7.56 3.76 -19.69
N VAL A 120 8.73 3.19 -19.46
CA VAL A 120 10.01 3.84 -19.80
C VAL A 120 10.19 4.01 -21.31
N ARG A 121 9.83 3.00 -22.10
CA ARG A 121 9.86 3.08 -23.56
C ARG A 121 8.93 4.17 -24.10
N SER A 122 7.73 4.31 -23.52
CA SER A 122 6.77 5.35 -23.92
C SER A 122 7.27 6.78 -23.67
N PHE A 123 8.16 6.95 -22.70
CA PHE A 123 8.83 8.23 -22.44
C PHE A 123 10.12 8.42 -23.26
N GLY A 124 10.45 7.50 -24.18
CA GLY A 124 11.60 7.58 -25.08
C GLY A 124 12.91 7.02 -24.50
N GLY A 125 12.85 6.28 -23.40
CA GLY A 125 14.03 5.61 -22.82
C GLY A 125 14.33 4.26 -23.48
N GLU A 126 15.60 3.96 -23.71
CA GLU A 126 16.07 2.66 -24.16
C GLU A 126 16.29 1.73 -22.97
N VAL A 127 15.56 0.62 -22.90
CA VAL A 127 15.65 -0.32 -21.77
C VAL A 127 16.68 -1.40 -22.06
N LEU A 128 17.64 -1.57 -21.15
CA LEU A 128 18.59 -2.68 -21.11
C LEU A 128 18.25 -3.60 -19.94
N LEU A 129 17.69 -4.78 -20.23
CA LEU A 129 17.40 -5.80 -19.23
C LEU A 129 18.69 -6.57 -18.89
N TYR A 130 19.16 -6.47 -17.66
CA TYR A 130 20.38 -7.14 -17.19
C TYR A 130 20.36 -7.39 -15.68
N GLY A 131 20.85 -8.55 -15.28
CA GLY A 131 21.00 -8.94 -13.88
C GLY A 131 19.72 -9.53 -13.27
N ALA A 132 19.91 -10.29 -12.19
CA ALA A 132 18.82 -10.89 -11.42
C ALA A 132 18.15 -9.90 -10.44
N ASN A 133 18.89 -8.87 -10.03
CA ASN A 133 18.47 -7.90 -9.02
C ASN A 133 18.95 -6.47 -9.36
N PHE A 134 18.50 -5.50 -8.56
CA PHE A 134 18.83 -4.08 -8.76
C PHE A 134 20.34 -3.79 -8.65
N ASP A 135 21.06 -4.45 -7.75
CA ASP A 135 22.49 -4.21 -7.56
C ASP A 135 23.31 -4.66 -8.78
N GLU A 136 22.96 -5.80 -9.38
CA GLU A 136 23.56 -6.26 -10.63
C GLU A 136 23.24 -5.33 -11.81
N ALA A 137 21.99 -4.89 -11.93
CA ALA A 137 21.59 -3.90 -12.94
C ALA A 137 22.35 -2.58 -12.78
N LYS A 138 22.53 -2.11 -11.53
CA LYS A 138 23.30 -0.91 -11.20
C LYS A 138 24.79 -1.07 -11.53
N ALA A 139 25.39 -2.19 -11.16
CA ALA A 139 26.79 -2.49 -11.50
C ALA A 139 27.00 -2.49 -13.02
N LYS A 140 26.06 -3.06 -13.77
CA LYS A 140 26.09 -3.03 -15.23
C LYS A 140 25.93 -1.61 -15.79
N ALA A 141 25.01 -0.81 -15.26
CA ALA A 141 24.86 0.59 -15.67
C ALA A 141 26.15 1.39 -15.47
N ILE A 142 26.83 1.22 -14.33
CA ILE A 142 28.11 1.88 -14.04
C ILE A 142 29.21 1.41 -15.01
N SER A 143 29.26 0.11 -15.31
CA SER A 143 30.23 -0.46 -16.25
C SER A 143 30.03 0.09 -17.67
N VAL A 144 28.78 0.03 -18.18
CA VAL A 144 28.40 0.55 -19.50
C VAL A 144 28.61 2.06 -19.59
N ALA A 145 28.37 2.80 -18.50
CA ALA A 145 28.66 4.24 -18.44
C ALA A 145 30.14 4.53 -18.70
N LYS A 146 31.04 3.77 -18.06
CA LYS A 146 32.49 3.92 -18.22
C LYS A 146 32.96 3.51 -19.61
N GLU A 147 32.42 2.41 -20.15
CA GLU A 147 32.81 1.85 -21.45
C GLU A 147 32.46 2.79 -22.61
N HIS A 148 31.24 3.35 -22.61
CA HIS A 148 30.74 4.17 -23.71
C HIS A 148 30.82 5.68 -23.43
N GLY A 149 31.28 6.09 -22.26
CA GLY A 149 31.34 7.49 -21.86
C GLY A 149 29.98 8.14 -21.61
N TYR A 150 28.95 7.35 -21.27
CA TYR A 150 27.64 7.89 -20.89
C TYR A 150 27.71 8.57 -19.52
N THR A 151 26.90 9.60 -19.33
CA THR A 151 26.78 10.25 -18.02
C THR A 151 25.80 9.48 -17.14
N PHE A 152 26.25 8.99 -15.99
CA PHE A 152 25.37 8.33 -15.04
C PHE A 152 24.48 9.34 -14.32
N VAL A 153 23.16 9.12 -14.31
CA VAL A 153 22.18 10.00 -13.64
C VAL A 153 21.72 9.33 -12.34
N PRO A 154 22.26 9.72 -11.17
CA PRO A 154 21.92 9.13 -9.90
C PRO A 154 20.48 9.46 -9.45
N PRO A 155 19.85 8.55 -8.69
CA PRO A 155 18.48 8.73 -8.22
C PRO A 155 18.29 9.76 -7.09
N PHE A 156 19.36 10.17 -6.41
CA PHE A 156 19.29 11.11 -5.29
C PHE A 156 20.63 11.80 -4.98
N ASP A 157 21.74 11.06 -4.94
CA ASP A 157 23.02 11.54 -4.37
C ASP A 157 23.83 12.38 -5.37
N HIS A 158 23.31 13.55 -5.70
CA HIS A 158 24.00 14.51 -6.57
C HIS A 158 23.49 15.92 -6.31
N PRO A 159 24.37 16.93 -6.19
CA PRO A 159 23.98 18.32 -5.94
C PRO A 159 22.90 18.85 -6.88
N ALA A 160 23.03 18.65 -8.20
CA ALA A 160 22.02 19.11 -9.16
C ALA A 160 20.66 18.39 -9.02
N VAL A 161 20.67 17.11 -8.62
CA VAL A 161 19.44 16.35 -8.37
C VAL A 161 18.75 16.92 -7.13
N ILE A 162 19.50 17.14 -6.04
CA ILE A 162 19.03 17.74 -4.79
C ILE A 162 18.46 19.14 -5.03
N ALA A 163 19.16 19.98 -5.80
CA ALA A 163 18.69 21.32 -6.16
C ALA A 163 17.38 21.29 -6.98
N GLY A 164 17.25 20.32 -7.89
CA GLY A 164 15.98 20.10 -8.60
C GLY A 164 14.86 19.66 -7.67
N GLN A 165 15.12 18.80 -6.68
CA GLN A 165 14.10 18.44 -5.70
C GLN A 165 13.73 19.61 -4.76
N ALA A 166 14.69 20.50 -4.47
CA ALA A 166 14.48 21.67 -3.64
C ALA A 166 13.43 22.64 -4.21
N THR A 167 13.16 22.62 -5.51
CA THR A 167 12.10 23.46 -6.10
C THR A 167 10.73 23.16 -5.51
N LEU A 168 10.49 21.93 -5.02
CA LEU A 168 9.25 21.58 -4.34
C LEU A 168 9.04 22.43 -3.07
N ALA A 169 10.11 22.68 -2.31
CA ALA A 169 10.04 23.52 -1.13
C ALA A 169 9.77 24.99 -1.46
N MET A 170 10.23 25.47 -2.62
CA MET A 170 9.86 26.82 -3.09
C MET A 170 8.36 26.91 -3.31
N GLU A 171 7.77 25.89 -3.96
CA GLU A 171 6.33 25.86 -4.19
C GLU A 171 5.56 25.77 -2.87
N LEU A 172 6.00 24.95 -1.92
CA LEU A 172 5.38 24.85 -0.58
C LEU A 172 5.31 26.22 0.10
N LEU A 173 6.43 26.94 0.17
CA LEU A 173 6.49 28.26 0.80
C LEU A 173 5.64 29.32 0.06
N GLN A 174 5.56 29.24 -1.26
CA GLN A 174 4.71 30.13 -2.06
C GLN A 174 3.21 29.83 -1.89
N GLN A 175 2.86 28.58 -1.61
CA GLN A 175 1.48 28.13 -1.45
C GLN A 175 0.99 28.32 -0.01
N ASP A 176 1.85 28.09 0.99
CA ASP A 176 1.56 28.31 2.39
C ASP A 176 2.85 28.56 3.20
N VAL A 177 3.09 29.82 3.58
CA VAL A 177 4.25 30.21 4.40
C VAL A 177 4.01 29.99 5.91
N HIS A 178 2.77 29.69 6.31
CA HIS A 178 2.39 29.50 7.71
C HIS A 178 2.49 28.04 8.18
N LEU A 179 3.09 27.18 7.36
CA LEU A 179 3.35 25.80 7.73
C LEU A 179 4.29 25.73 8.95
N ASP A 180 3.89 24.96 9.95
CA ASP A 180 4.69 24.70 11.14
C ASP A 180 5.68 23.55 10.89
N ARG A 181 5.22 22.49 10.18
CA ARG A 181 6.01 21.28 9.93
C ARG A 181 5.76 20.68 8.55
N ILE A 182 6.83 20.16 7.95
CA ILE A 182 6.79 19.42 6.68
C ILE A 182 7.32 18.01 6.91
N PHE A 183 6.51 17.01 6.56
CA PHE A 183 6.86 15.59 6.60
C PHE A 183 7.29 15.13 5.21
N VAL A 184 8.52 14.62 5.11
CA VAL A 184 9.16 14.26 3.85
C VAL A 184 9.52 12.79 3.85
N PRO A 185 9.09 11.99 2.85
CA PRO A 185 9.47 10.59 2.78
C PRO A 185 10.96 10.46 2.43
N VAL A 186 11.64 9.53 3.08
CA VAL A 186 13.09 9.33 2.96
C VAL A 186 13.39 7.93 2.43
N GLY A 187 13.99 7.90 1.25
CA GLY A 187 14.76 6.76 0.75
C GLY A 187 16.25 7.14 0.78
N GLY A 188 16.85 7.40 -0.38
CA GLY A 188 18.25 7.87 -0.44
C GLY A 188 18.48 9.33 0.00
N GLY A 189 17.47 10.02 0.52
CA GLY A 189 17.62 11.36 1.11
C GLY A 189 17.55 12.55 0.15
N GLY A 190 17.48 12.36 -1.18
CA GLY A 190 17.55 13.47 -2.14
C GLY A 190 16.41 14.49 -2.03
N LEU A 191 15.19 14.02 -1.75
CA LEU A 191 14.02 14.90 -1.57
C LEU A 191 14.12 15.70 -0.27
N ILE A 192 14.33 15.02 0.87
CA ILE A 192 14.43 15.67 2.18
C ILE A 192 15.62 16.61 2.26
N ALA A 193 16.77 16.26 1.68
CA ALA A 193 17.93 17.15 1.65
C ALA A 193 17.61 18.45 0.90
N GLY A 194 16.96 18.35 -0.26
CA GLY A 194 16.56 19.51 -1.07
C GLY A 194 15.50 20.37 -0.38
N VAL A 195 14.50 19.74 0.23
CA VAL A 195 13.46 20.44 1.00
C VAL A 195 14.07 21.12 2.23
N ALA A 196 14.81 20.39 3.05
CA ALA A 196 15.39 20.88 4.30
C ALA A 196 16.34 22.06 4.05
N VAL A 197 17.26 21.95 3.10
CA VAL A 197 18.21 23.04 2.83
C VAL A 197 17.49 24.31 2.42
N LEU A 198 16.48 24.23 1.56
CA LEU A 198 15.77 25.42 1.10
C LEU A 198 14.91 26.03 2.21
N ILE A 199 14.17 25.20 2.95
CA ILE A 199 13.34 25.65 4.07
C ILE A 199 14.20 26.34 5.12
N LYS A 200 15.32 25.74 5.54
CA LYS A 200 16.17 26.31 6.58
C LYS A 200 16.87 27.61 6.16
N GLN A 201 17.03 27.87 4.86
CA GLN A 201 17.54 29.16 4.38
C GLN A 201 16.47 30.27 4.36
N LEU A 202 15.19 29.92 4.24
CA LEU A 202 14.10 30.90 4.04
C LEU A 202 13.22 31.07 5.29
N VAL A 203 12.87 29.99 5.96
CA VAL A 203 12.01 29.93 7.14
C VAL A 203 12.60 28.92 8.14
N PRO A 204 13.67 29.29 8.89
CA PRO A 204 14.41 28.35 9.75
C PRO A 204 13.59 27.74 10.88
N GLU A 205 12.54 28.45 11.34
CA GLU A 205 11.62 28.01 12.39
C GLU A 205 10.73 26.83 11.96
N MET A 206 10.45 26.68 10.65
CA MET A 206 9.63 25.58 10.15
C MET A 206 10.38 24.26 10.28
N LYS A 207 9.74 23.25 10.87
CA LYS A 207 10.36 21.94 11.09
C LYS A 207 10.25 21.05 9.86
N VAL A 208 11.34 20.36 9.52
CA VAL A 208 11.40 19.37 8.45
C VAL A 208 11.67 18.01 9.07
N ILE A 209 10.70 17.11 8.96
CA ILE A 209 10.71 15.79 9.58
C ILE A 209 10.84 14.72 8.51
N GLY A 210 11.87 13.89 8.63
CA GLY A 210 12.04 12.72 7.78
C GLY A 210 11.13 11.58 8.19
N VAL A 211 10.53 10.91 7.22
CA VAL A 211 9.71 9.72 7.46
C VAL A 211 10.28 8.54 6.69
N GLU A 212 10.61 7.48 7.41
CA GLU A 212 11.18 6.24 6.87
C GLU A 212 10.27 5.03 7.13
N ALA A 213 10.32 4.04 6.24
CA ALA A 213 9.78 2.72 6.55
C ALA A 213 10.71 2.03 7.56
N GLU A 214 10.14 1.38 8.58
CA GLU A 214 10.90 0.72 9.65
C GLU A 214 11.87 -0.33 9.13
N ASP A 215 11.49 -1.04 8.07
CA ASP A 215 12.29 -2.06 7.39
C ASP A 215 13.38 -1.48 6.47
N SER A 216 13.44 -0.16 6.29
CA SER A 216 14.30 0.54 5.33
C SER A 216 14.84 1.87 5.89
N ALA A 217 14.96 1.98 7.22
CA ALA A 217 15.28 3.23 7.94
C ALA A 217 16.77 3.61 7.87
N CYS A 218 17.25 3.98 6.67
CA CYS A 218 18.67 4.21 6.40
C CYS A 218 19.21 5.54 6.95
N LEU A 219 18.39 6.60 6.99
CA LEU A 219 18.73 7.89 7.57
C LEU A 219 18.81 7.78 9.08
N LYS A 220 17.82 7.15 9.73
CA LYS A 220 17.84 6.93 11.18
C LYS A 220 19.10 6.18 11.61
N ALA A 221 19.41 5.07 10.94
CA ALA A 221 20.61 4.29 11.20
C ALA A 221 21.91 5.12 10.99
N ALA A 222 21.94 5.96 9.96
CA ALA A 222 23.08 6.82 9.68
C ALA A 222 23.25 7.95 10.71
N LEU A 223 22.15 8.55 11.19
CA LEU A 223 22.15 9.58 12.23
C LEU A 223 22.63 9.01 13.56
N GLU A 224 22.15 7.83 13.95
CA GLU A 224 22.61 7.12 15.16
C GLU A 224 24.09 6.75 15.09
N ALA A 225 24.59 6.36 13.92
CA ALA A 225 26.01 6.05 13.70
C ALA A 225 26.90 7.29 13.46
N GLY A 226 26.32 8.47 13.23
CA GLY A 226 27.02 9.69 12.83
C GLY A 226 27.65 9.65 11.43
N ARG A 227 27.35 8.62 10.62
CA ARG A 227 27.88 8.42 9.26
C ARG A 227 26.96 7.49 8.46
N PRO A 228 26.98 7.52 7.11
CA PRO A 228 26.21 6.57 6.31
C PRO A 228 26.63 5.12 6.59
N VAL A 229 25.64 4.27 6.82
CA VAL A 229 25.80 2.83 7.08
C VAL A 229 24.92 2.00 6.16
N ASP A 230 25.39 0.80 5.85
CA ASP A 230 24.62 -0.19 5.08
C ASP A 230 23.66 -0.94 6.01
N LEU A 231 22.37 -0.93 5.68
CA LEU A 231 21.39 -1.79 6.33
C LEU A 231 21.61 -3.25 5.94
N PRO A 232 21.41 -4.21 6.87
CA PRO A 232 21.57 -5.63 6.57
C PRO A 232 20.49 -6.16 5.62
N ARG A 233 19.28 -5.58 5.71
CA ARG A 233 18.10 -5.91 4.91
C ARG A 233 17.29 -4.66 4.67
N VAL A 234 16.49 -4.69 3.61
CA VAL A 234 15.61 -3.61 3.19
C VAL A 234 14.27 -4.22 2.81
N GLY A 235 13.17 -3.64 3.29
CA GLY A 235 11.84 -4.09 2.89
C GLY A 235 11.50 -3.70 1.46
N LEU A 236 10.58 -4.46 0.86
CA LEU A 236 10.18 -4.26 -0.54
C LEU A 236 8.78 -3.67 -0.69
N PHE A 237 8.05 -3.45 0.42
CA PHE A 237 6.69 -2.93 0.36
C PHE A 237 6.66 -1.49 -0.19
N ALA A 238 7.54 -0.63 0.31
CA ALA A 238 7.71 0.73 -0.18
C ALA A 238 8.94 0.84 -1.10
N GLU A 239 8.84 0.26 -2.31
CA GLU A 239 9.94 0.17 -3.29
C GLU A 239 10.69 1.50 -3.52
N GLY A 240 9.99 2.64 -3.55
CA GLY A 240 10.58 3.96 -3.80
C GLY A 240 11.51 4.46 -2.68
N VAL A 241 11.40 3.90 -1.48
CA VAL A 241 12.24 4.22 -0.31
C VAL A 241 13.08 3.04 0.17
N ALA A 242 13.04 1.90 -0.54
CA ALA A 242 13.82 0.71 -0.26
C ALA A 242 15.32 0.95 -0.58
N VAL A 243 16.00 1.72 0.26
CA VAL A 243 17.40 2.11 0.07
C VAL A 243 18.26 1.57 1.21
N LYS A 244 19.28 0.80 0.84
CA LYS A 244 20.19 0.14 1.80
C LYS A 244 21.10 1.11 2.57
N ARG A 245 21.55 2.17 1.89
CA ARG A 245 22.47 3.16 2.43
C ARG A 245 22.09 4.52 1.89
N ILE A 246 21.93 5.49 2.79
CA ILE A 246 21.67 6.88 2.41
C ILE A 246 22.84 7.46 1.57
N GLY A 247 22.54 8.47 0.75
CA GLY A 247 23.57 9.19 -0.01
C GLY A 247 24.55 9.94 0.91
N ASP A 248 25.76 10.16 0.41
CA ASP A 248 26.81 10.85 1.17
C ASP A 248 26.51 12.34 1.29
N GLU A 249 26.15 12.99 0.18
CA GLU A 249 25.81 14.41 0.18
C GLU A 249 24.44 14.65 0.81
N THR A 250 23.49 13.74 0.59
CA THR A 250 22.16 13.85 1.21
C THR A 250 22.24 13.70 2.72
N PHE A 251 23.06 12.79 3.24
CA PHE A 251 23.29 12.66 4.68
C PHE A 251 23.94 13.90 5.29
N ARG A 252 24.97 14.46 4.63
CA ARG A 252 25.63 15.70 5.08
C ARG A 252 24.63 16.84 5.27
N LEU A 253 23.70 17.00 4.34
CA LEU A 253 22.63 18.00 4.43
C LEU A 253 21.59 17.64 5.49
N CYS A 254 21.18 16.37 5.58
CA CYS A 254 20.22 15.94 6.59
C CYS A 254 20.74 16.19 8.02
N GLN A 255 22.01 15.88 8.28
CA GLN A 255 22.64 16.12 9.59
C GLN A 255 22.63 17.61 9.98
N GLN A 256 22.62 18.52 9.01
CA GLN A 256 22.63 19.96 9.23
C GLN A 256 21.25 20.59 9.34
N TYR A 257 20.27 20.11 8.56
CA TYR A 257 19.02 20.85 8.31
C TYR A 257 17.74 20.09 8.68
N VAL A 258 17.78 18.78 8.91
CA VAL A 258 16.60 17.99 9.29
C VAL A 258 16.43 18.04 10.81
N ASP A 259 15.21 18.32 11.26
CA ASP A 259 14.92 18.52 12.68
C ASP A 259 14.67 17.20 13.43
N ASP A 260 14.05 16.23 12.75
CA ASP A 260 13.67 14.95 13.36
C ASP A 260 13.46 13.86 12.30
N VAL A 261 13.45 12.59 12.73
CA VAL A 261 13.17 11.43 11.87
C VAL A 261 12.27 10.43 12.60
N ILE A 262 11.18 10.02 11.95
CA ILE A 262 10.24 9.02 12.46
C ILE A 262 10.13 7.82 11.51
N THR A 263 10.00 6.63 12.09
CA THR A 263 9.78 5.38 11.33
C THR A 263 8.35 4.89 11.47
N VAL A 264 7.83 4.24 10.42
CA VAL A 264 6.50 3.63 10.41
C VAL A 264 6.52 2.23 9.77
N ASP A 265 5.58 1.40 10.19
CA ASP A 265 5.41 0.05 9.67
C ASP A 265 4.54 0.03 8.39
N SER A 266 4.45 -1.15 7.77
CA SER A 266 3.66 -1.32 6.53
C SER A 266 2.17 -1.10 6.74
N ASP A 267 1.63 -1.41 7.93
CA ASP A 267 0.21 -1.26 8.22
C ASP A 267 -0.18 0.22 8.34
N ALA A 268 0.65 1.04 8.97
CA ALA A 268 0.47 2.49 9.00
C ALA A 268 0.54 3.11 7.60
N ILE A 269 1.43 2.60 6.73
CA ILE A 269 1.52 3.03 5.33
C ILE A 269 0.22 2.67 4.59
N CYS A 270 -0.29 1.43 4.73
CA CYS A 270 -1.57 1.03 4.14
C CYS A 270 -2.72 1.96 4.59
N ALA A 271 -2.83 2.21 5.90
CA ALA A 271 -3.84 3.10 6.45
C ALA A 271 -3.72 4.53 5.88
N ALA A 272 -2.50 5.03 5.68
CA ALA A 272 -2.27 6.33 5.04
C ALA A 272 -2.66 6.35 3.56
N MET A 273 -2.44 5.26 2.81
CA MET A 273 -2.92 5.15 1.41
C MET A 273 -4.45 5.26 1.35
N LYS A 274 -5.14 4.59 2.27
CA LYS A 274 -6.60 4.65 2.40
C LYS A 274 -7.08 6.06 2.78
N ASP A 275 -6.46 6.69 3.77
CA ASP A 275 -6.78 8.06 4.18
C ASP A 275 -6.65 9.05 3.01
N ILE A 276 -5.57 8.95 2.21
CA ILE A 276 -5.37 9.78 1.01
C ILE A 276 -6.49 9.55 -0.02
N PHE A 277 -6.87 8.29 -0.25
CA PHE A 277 -7.96 7.96 -1.16
C PHE A 277 -9.32 8.47 -0.67
N GLU A 278 -9.63 8.31 0.61
CA GLU A 278 -10.92 8.70 1.20
C GLU A 278 -11.11 10.22 1.26
N ASP A 279 -10.05 10.99 1.50
CA ASP A 279 -10.12 12.43 1.70
C ASP A 279 -9.99 13.20 0.38
N VAL A 280 -9.01 12.84 -0.45
CA VAL A 280 -8.65 13.65 -1.62
C VAL A 280 -8.72 12.91 -2.96
N ARG A 281 -9.26 11.68 -2.96
CA ARG A 281 -9.46 10.84 -4.16
C ARG A 281 -8.17 10.66 -4.98
N ALA A 282 -7.04 10.59 -4.29
CA ALA A 282 -5.75 10.27 -4.88
C ALA A 282 -5.37 8.83 -4.57
N ILE A 283 -4.70 8.15 -5.49
CA ILE A 283 -4.16 6.81 -5.27
C ILE A 283 -2.66 6.97 -5.07
N ALA A 284 -2.20 6.84 -3.83
CA ALA A 284 -0.78 6.84 -3.52
C ALA A 284 -0.17 5.46 -3.80
N GLU A 285 1.11 5.42 -4.18
CA GLU A 285 1.93 4.23 -3.98
C GLU A 285 2.38 4.16 -2.49
N PRO A 286 2.90 3.02 -1.98
CA PRO A 286 3.29 2.92 -0.58
C PRO A 286 4.31 3.99 -0.13
N SER A 287 5.35 4.27 -0.94
CA SER A 287 6.29 5.37 -0.68
C SER A 287 5.63 6.76 -0.73
N GLY A 288 4.58 6.92 -1.54
CA GLY A 288 3.79 8.15 -1.64
C GLY A 288 2.93 8.44 -0.40
N ALA A 289 2.48 7.40 0.31
CA ALA A 289 1.69 7.53 1.53
C ALA A 289 2.55 7.59 2.81
N LEU A 290 3.83 7.22 2.72
CA LEU A 290 4.76 7.12 3.83
C LEU A 290 4.76 8.38 4.72
N ALA A 291 4.87 9.56 4.10
CA ALA A 291 4.95 10.81 4.83
C ALA A 291 3.69 11.12 5.67
N LEU A 292 2.49 10.75 5.18
CA LEU A 292 1.26 10.89 5.95
C LEU A 292 1.21 9.91 7.12
N ALA A 293 1.66 8.67 6.93
CA ALA A 293 1.75 7.69 8.00
C ALA A 293 2.65 8.22 9.14
N GLY A 294 3.82 8.76 8.79
CA GLY A 294 4.73 9.40 9.76
C GLY A 294 4.10 10.61 10.44
N LEU A 295 3.42 11.48 9.68
CA LEU A 295 2.70 12.63 10.23
C LEU A 295 1.69 12.20 11.29
N LYS A 296 0.82 11.23 10.98
CA LYS A 296 -0.20 10.72 11.92
C LYS A 296 0.44 10.21 13.22
N LYS A 297 1.50 9.41 13.10
CA LYS A 297 2.24 8.87 14.24
C LYS A 297 2.90 9.97 15.06
N TYR A 298 3.52 10.95 14.41
CA TYR A 298 4.19 12.08 15.05
C TYR A 298 3.21 12.96 15.84
N VAL A 299 2.08 13.32 15.22
CA VAL A 299 1.02 14.09 15.88
C VAL A 299 0.53 13.39 17.14
N GLN A 300 0.31 12.07 17.07
CA GLN A 300 -0.11 11.29 18.21
C GLN A 300 0.95 11.21 19.32
N GLN A 301 2.22 10.98 18.97
CA GLN A 301 3.32 10.86 19.94
C GLN A 301 3.62 12.17 20.66
N HIS A 302 3.50 13.30 19.96
CA HIS A 302 3.82 14.63 20.48
C HIS A 302 2.60 15.44 20.91
N GLN A 303 1.38 14.88 20.81
CA GLN A 303 0.12 15.52 21.19
C GLN A 303 -0.08 16.89 20.54
N ILE A 304 0.27 16.98 19.25
CA ILE A 304 0.24 18.23 18.50
C ILE A 304 -1.20 18.61 18.15
N GLN A 305 -1.59 19.86 18.38
CA GLN A 305 -2.93 20.39 18.05
C GLN A 305 -2.82 21.84 17.59
N GLY A 306 -3.73 22.25 16.70
CA GLY A 306 -3.87 23.63 16.22
C GLY A 306 -2.79 24.08 15.22
N GLU A 307 -1.95 23.18 14.73
CA GLU A 307 -0.86 23.50 13.81
C GLU A 307 -1.21 23.24 12.34
N ARG A 308 -0.43 23.83 11.43
CA ARG A 308 -0.48 23.61 9.98
C ARG A 308 0.66 22.68 9.56
N LEU A 309 0.30 21.47 9.15
CA LEU A 309 1.24 20.39 8.85
C LEU A 309 1.08 19.97 7.40
N ALA A 310 2.17 19.92 6.64
CA ALA A 310 2.17 19.42 5.27
C ALA A 310 2.90 18.08 5.15
N HIS A 311 2.39 17.17 4.32
CA HIS A 311 3.13 15.99 3.88
C HIS A 311 3.19 15.93 2.36
N ILE A 312 4.18 15.20 1.84
CA ILE A 312 4.38 15.05 0.39
C ILE A 312 3.81 13.72 -0.06
N LEU A 313 2.83 13.75 -0.99
CA LEU A 313 2.42 12.58 -1.75
C LEU A 313 3.43 12.39 -2.88
N SER A 314 4.49 11.62 -2.62
CA SER A 314 5.68 11.60 -3.46
C SER A 314 5.56 10.81 -4.77
N GLY A 315 4.57 9.91 -4.87
CA GLY A 315 4.36 9.11 -6.07
C GLY A 315 3.07 8.30 -6.06
N ALA A 316 2.67 7.85 -7.24
CA ALA A 316 1.44 7.09 -7.48
C ALA A 316 1.62 5.90 -8.44
N ASN A 317 2.84 5.42 -8.66
CA ASN A 317 3.11 4.31 -9.58
C ASN A 317 2.92 2.96 -8.88
N VAL A 318 1.67 2.64 -8.56
CA VAL A 318 1.27 1.38 -7.91
C VAL A 318 0.61 0.43 -8.89
N ASN A 319 0.89 -0.86 -8.77
CA ASN A 319 0.13 -1.88 -9.50
C ASN A 319 -1.29 -1.96 -8.91
N PHE A 320 -2.31 -1.93 -9.77
CA PHE A 320 -3.71 -2.02 -9.35
C PHE A 320 -4.00 -3.24 -8.46
N HIS A 321 -3.40 -4.40 -8.75
CA HIS A 321 -3.55 -5.59 -7.92
C HIS A 321 -2.92 -5.42 -6.52
N GLY A 322 -1.93 -4.55 -6.37
CA GLY A 322 -1.35 -4.19 -5.07
C GLY A 322 -2.35 -3.50 -4.15
N LEU A 323 -3.39 -2.85 -4.68
CA LEU A 323 -4.46 -2.25 -3.88
C LEU A 323 -5.25 -3.28 -3.09
N ARG A 324 -5.33 -4.53 -3.56
CA ARG A 324 -5.97 -5.62 -2.82
C ARG A 324 -5.25 -5.88 -1.50
N TYR A 325 -3.93 -5.99 -1.54
CA TYR A 325 -3.11 -6.17 -0.34
C TYR A 325 -3.30 -5.01 0.64
N VAL A 326 -3.32 -3.77 0.13
CA VAL A 326 -3.55 -2.57 0.94
C VAL A 326 -4.93 -2.59 1.59
N SER A 327 -5.98 -2.95 0.83
CA SER A 327 -7.35 -3.06 1.34
C SER A 327 -7.44 -4.10 2.46
N GLU A 328 -6.92 -5.31 2.21
CA GLU A 328 -6.92 -6.40 3.19
C GLU A 328 -6.17 -6.00 4.47
N ARG A 329 -5.00 -5.35 4.35
CA ARG A 329 -4.23 -4.85 5.50
C ARG A 329 -4.94 -3.72 6.26
N CYS A 330 -5.61 -2.80 5.56
CA CYS A 330 -6.34 -1.71 6.20
C CYS A 330 -7.52 -2.23 7.03
N GLU A 331 -8.29 -3.19 6.52
CA GLU A 331 -9.41 -3.79 7.24
C GLU A 331 -8.95 -4.44 8.56
N LEU A 332 -7.78 -5.08 8.53
CA LEU A 332 -7.16 -5.71 9.69
C LEU A 332 -6.62 -4.68 10.69
N GLY A 333 -5.89 -3.66 10.23
CA GLY A 333 -5.27 -2.65 11.09
C GLY A 333 -6.27 -1.69 11.75
N GLU A 334 -7.41 -1.42 11.10
CA GLU A 334 -8.43 -0.51 11.64
C GLU A 334 -9.40 -1.17 12.63
N GLN A 335 -9.20 -2.45 12.98
CA GLN A 335 -10.14 -3.21 13.82
C GLN A 335 -11.59 -3.10 13.30
N ARG A 336 -11.75 -3.11 11.96
CA ARG A 336 -13.06 -3.00 11.28
C ARG A 336 -13.72 -4.35 11.03
N GLU A 337 -13.02 -5.44 11.30
CA GLU A 337 -13.52 -6.80 11.19
C GLU A 337 -13.09 -7.58 12.45
N ALA A 338 -14.01 -8.32 13.05
CA ALA A 338 -13.70 -9.35 14.04
C ALA A 338 -13.63 -10.70 13.33
N LEU A 339 -12.55 -11.46 13.56
CA LEU A 339 -12.40 -12.82 13.09
C LEU A 339 -12.56 -13.77 14.27
N LEU A 340 -13.59 -14.60 14.23
CA LEU A 340 -13.98 -15.47 15.32
C LEU A 340 -14.01 -16.92 14.84
N ALA A 341 -13.52 -17.85 15.67
CA ALA A 341 -13.93 -19.24 15.57
C ALA A 341 -14.97 -19.53 16.66
N VAL A 342 -16.13 -20.00 16.24
CA VAL A 342 -17.24 -20.29 17.12
C VAL A 342 -17.58 -21.76 17.03
N THR A 343 -17.64 -22.44 18.17
CA THR A 343 -18.12 -23.83 18.23
C THR A 343 -19.62 -23.82 18.45
N ILE A 344 -20.36 -24.39 17.50
CA ILE A 344 -21.82 -24.55 17.56
C ILE A 344 -22.18 -26.05 17.65
N PRO A 345 -23.35 -26.42 18.19
CA PRO A 345 -23.80 -27.82 18.16
C PRO A 345 -24.00 -28.31 16.72
N GLU A 346 -23.48 -29.48 16.38
CA GLU A 346 -23.59 -30.08 15.04
C GLU A 346 -24.99 -30.72 14.84
N GLN A 347 -26.00 -29.87 14.65
CA GLN A 347 -27.40 -30.27 14.46
C GLN A 347 -28.13 -29.34 13.50
N LYS A 348 -29.23 -29.84 12.94
CA LYS A 348 -30.06 -29.09 11.99
C LYS A 348 -30.55 -27.78 12.62
N GLY A 349 -30.33 -26.66 11.92
CA GLY A 349 -30.75 -25.33 12.34
C GLY A 349 -29.76 -24.55 13.22
N SER A 350 -28.63 -25.14 13.64
CA SER A 350 -27.63 -24.43 14.46
C SER A 350 -27.07 -23.18 13.78
N PHE A 351 -26.82 -23.23 12.46
CA PHE A 351 -26.33 -22.10 11.66
C PHE A 351 -27.30 -20.91 11.69
N LEU A 352 -28.60 -21.22 11.56
CA LEU A 352 -29.66 -20.23 11.60
C LEU A 352 -29.75 -19.57 12.98
N ASN A 353 -29.76 -20.37 14.05
CA ASN A 353 -29.81 -19.88 15.43
C ASN A 353 -28.58 -19.01 15.77
N PHE A 354 -27.40 -19.41 15.29
CA PHE A 354 -26.18 -18.63 15.45
C PHE A 354 -26.28 -17.29 14.70
N CYS A 355 -26.70 -17.29 13.43
CA CYS A 355 -26.88 -16.04 12.66
C CYS A 355 -27.95 -15.13 13.26
N GLN A 356 -29.01 -15.69 13.86
CA GLN A 356 -30.01 -14.90 14.59
C GLN A 356 -29.41 -14.24 15.83
N THR A 357 -28.48 -14.91 16.53
CA THR A 357 -27.75 -14.35 17.68
C THR A 357 -26.84 -13.18 17.27
N LEU A 358 -26.25 -13.24 16.08
CA LEU A 358 -25.49 -12.11 15.53
C LEU A 358 -26.39 -10.91 15.18
N GLY A 359 -27.69 -11.14 14.96
CA GLY A 359 -28.69 -10.09 14.76
C GLY A 359 -28.53 -9.34 13.45
N THR A 360 -28.50 -8.01 13.52
CA THR A 360 -28.38 -7.12 12.35
C THR A 360 -26.93 -6.82 11.94
N ARG A 361 -25.97 -7.50 12.56
CA ARG A 361 -24.54 -7.28 12.28
C ARG A 361 -24.19 -7.83 10.90
N VAL A 362 -23.29 -7.14 10.20
CA VAL A 362 -22.89 -7.53 8.85
C VAL A 362 -21.83 -8.61 8.93
N VAL A 363 -22.19 -9.82 8.50
CA VAL A 363 -21.27 -10.95 8.36
C VAL A 363 -20.47 -10.74 7.06
N THR A 364 -19.16 -10.70 7.16
CA THR A 364 -18.24 -10.54 6.01
C THR A 364 -17.74 -11.87 5.49
N GLU A 365 -17.62 -12.86 6.38
CA GLU A 365 -17.13 -14.20 6.06
C GLU A 365 -17.86 -15.23 6.93
N PHE A 366 -18.24 -16.34 6.33
CA PHE A 366 -18.82 -17.48 7.05
C PHE A 366 -18.37 -18.76 6.36
N SER A 367 -17.44 -19.47 7.00
CA SER A 367 -16.79 -20.65 6.44
C SER A 367 -16.87 -21.83 7.40
N TYR A 368 -17.27 -22.99 6.87
CA TYR A 368 -17.50 -24.22 7.60
C TYR A 368 -17.28 -25.45 6.72
N ARG A 369 -16.71 -26.49 7.32
CA ARG A 369 -16.69 -27.85 6.76
C ARG A 369 -16.99 -28.85 7.87
N TYR A 370 -17.83 -29.82 7.55
CA TYR A 370 -18.07 -30.96 8.41
C TYR A 370 -16.79 -31.74 8.70
N SER A 371 -16.56 -32.04 9.98
CA SER A 371 -15.44 -32.84 10.46
C SER A 371 -15.88 -33.72 11.62
N ASP A 372 -15.71 -35.03 11.48
CA ASP A 372 -15.98 -36.02 12.53
C ASP A 372 -14.72 -36.45 13.29
N ALA A 373 -13.60 -35.74 13.09
CA ALA A 373 -12.27 -36.17 13.54
C ALA A 373 -12.01 -35.96 15.04
N THR A 374 -12.57 -34.90 15.66
CA THR A 374 -12.33 -34.57 17.07
C THR A 374 -13.57 -34.71 17.94
N ASN A 375 -14.69 -34.10 17.54
CA ASN A 375 -15.97 -34.22 18.25
C ASN A 375 -17.15 -34.15 17.28
N PRO A 376 -17.82 -35.27 16.97
CA PRO A 376 -18.91 -35.31 16.00
C PRO A 376 -20.18 -34.56 16.46
N ALA A 377 -20.24 -34.10 17.71
CA ALA A 377 -21.36 -33.31 18.23
C ALA A 377 -21.15 -31.78 18.11
N GLU A 378 -19.97 -31.34 17.68
CA GLU A 378 -19.57 -29.92 17.65
C GLU A 378 -19.03 -29.52 16.27
N ALA A 379 -19.58 -28.43 15.75
CA ALA A 379 -19.17 -27.81 14.50
C ALA A 379 -18.34 -26.56 14.82
N CYS A 380 -17.13 -26.43 14.26
CA CYS A 380 -16.35 -25.19 14.38
C CYS A 380 -16.56 -24.35 13.12
N ILE A 381 -17.16 -23.17 13.28
CA ILE A 381 -17.38 -22.20 12.20
C ILE A 381 -16.40 -21.05 12.32
N PHE A 382 -15.88 -20.58 11.18
CA PHE A 382 -15.08 -19.38 11.10
C PHE A 382 -15.92 -18.23 10.57
N VAL A 383 -15.97 -17.13 11.32
CA VAL A 383 -16.89 -16.03 11.08
C VAL A 383 -16.15 -14.71 11.11
N GLY A 384 -16.28 -13.94 10.03
CA GLY A 384 -15.91 -12.54 9.97
C GLY A 384 -17.13 -11.66 10.21
N VAL A 385 -17.03 -10.69 11.13
CA VAL A 385 -18.10 -9.72 11.41
C VAL A 385 -17.55 -8.31 11.29
N ARG A 386 -18.20 -7.47 10.46
CA ARG A 386 -17.83 -6.05 10.33
C ARG A 386 -18.16 -5.29 11.60
N LEU A 387 -17.23 -4.45 12.04
CA LEU A 387 -17.30 -3.61 13.23
C LEU A 387 -17.41 -2.14 12.83
N ASN A 388 -18.26 -1.40 13.53
CA ASN A 388 -18.42 0.05 13.40
C ASN A 388 -17.82 0.82 14.59
N ARG A 389 -17.85 0.23 15.79
CA ARG A 389 -17.31 0.82 17.04
C ARG A 389 -16.00 0.15 17.49
N GLY A 390 -15.32 -0.55 16.56
CA GLY A 390 -14.02 -1.19 16.78
C GLY A 390 -14.03 -2.18 17.95
N ASN A 391 -12.99 -2.14 18.79
CA ASN A 391 -12.78 -3.12 19.85
C ASN A 391 -13.92 -3.19 20.90
N ALA A 392 -14.61 -2.07 21.16
CA ALA A 392 -15.73 -2.07 22.10
C ALA A 392 -16.86 -3.00 21.62
N GLU A 393 -17.22 -2.90 20.34
CA GLU A 393 -18.24 -3.75 19.72
C GLU A 393 -17.77 -5.20 19.55
N ARG A 394 -16.48 -5.42 19.25
CA ARG A 394 -15.88 -6.76 19.24
C ARG A 394 -16.09 -7.47 20.57
N LEU A 395 -15.79 -6.81 21.69
CA LEU A 395 -15.99 -7.39 23.02
C LEU A 395 -17.47 -7.62 23.36
N GLU A 396 -18.35 -6.71 22.95
CA GLU A 396 -19.81 -6.91 23.08
C GLU A 396 -20.28 -8.17 22.35
N ILE A 397 -19.85 -8.37 21.10
CA ILE A 397 -20.19 -9.56 20.28
C ILE A 397 -19.71 -10.84 20.97
N ILE A 398 -18.44 -10.87 21.44
CA ILE A 398 -17.87 -12.05 22.09
C ILE A 398 -18.63 -12.39 23.37
N ASN A 399 -18.98 -11.39 24.17
CA ASN A 399 -19.72 -11.60 25.41
C ASN A 399 -21.14 -12.08 25.16
N GLU A 400 -21.84 -11.53 24.16
CA GLU A 400 -23.18 -11.97 23.77
C GLU A 400 -23.18 -13.43 23.27
N LEU A 401 -22.21 -13.80 22.43
CA LEU A 401 -22.07 -15.18 21.95
C LEU A 401 -21.78 -16.16 23.10
N LYS A 402 -20.89 -15.79 24.03
CA LYS A 402 -20.61 -16.59 25.22
C LYS A 402 -21.83 -16.72 26.15
N ALA A 403 -22.60 -15.65 26.32
CA ALA A 403 -23.83 -15.67 27.12
C ALA A 403 -24.91 -16.58 26.52
N SER A 404 -24.95 -16.70 25.19
CA SER A 404 -25.80 -17.64 24.45
C SER A 404 -25.31 -19.10 24.49
N GLY A 405 -24.20 -19.38 25.20
CA GLY A 405 -23.69 -20.73 25.41
C GLY A 405 -22.69 -21.21 24.35
N TYR A 406 -22.22 -20.34 23.46
CA TYR A 406 -21.22 -20.69 22.45
C TYR A 406 -19.79 -20.60 22.99
N GLN A 407 -18.92 -21.52 22.55
CA GLN A 407 -17.48 -21.37 22.76
C GLN A 407 -16.93 -20.48 21.65
N VAL A 408 -16.23 -19.40 22.03
CA VAL A 408 -15.72 -18.40 21.08
C VAL A 408 -14.22 -18.21 21.30
N ALA A 409 -13.45 -18.46 20.25
CA ALA A 409 -12.05 -18.07 20.14
C ALA A 409 -11.95 -16.83 19.24
N ASP A 410 -11.21 -15.84 19.71
CA ASP A 410 -11.04 -14.56 19.02
C ASP A 410 -9.68 -14.52 18.33
N PHE A 411 -9.72 -14.47 17.00
CA PHE A 411 -8.55 -14.47 16.12
C PHE A 411 -8.34 -13.12 15.42
N THR A 412 -9.03 -12.08 15.87
CA THR A 412 -8.95 -10.74 15.28
C THR A 412 -7.54 -10.14 15.36
N ASP A 413 -6.68 -10.60 16.27
CA ASP A 413 -5.28 -10.19 16.37
C ASP A 413 -4.29 -11.31 15.94
N ASP A 414 -4.78 -12.43 15.42
CA ASP A 414 -3.95 -13.58 15.03
C ASP A 414 -3.53 -13.49 13.55
N GLU A 415 -2.23 -13.30 13.30
CA GLU A 415 -1.69 -13.15 11.94
C GLU A 415 -1.86 -14.42 11.08
N ILE A 416 -1.82 -15.61 11.68
CA ILE A 416 -1.99 -16.86 10.94
C ILE A 416 -3.44 -16.96 10.47
N ALA A 417 -4.41 -16.61 11.32
CA ALA A 417 -5.82 -16.61 10.98
C ALA A 417 -6.14 -15.63 9.83
N LYS A 418 -5.59 -14.42 9.93
CA LYS A 418 -5.80 -13.33 8.96
C LYS A 418 -5.19 -13.61 7.59
N LEU A 419 -3.94 -14.09 7.55
CA LEU A 419 -3.18 -14.22 6.31
C LEU A 419 -3.36 -15.59 5.65
N HIS A 420 -3.64 -16.63 6.45
CA HIS A 420 -3.65 -18.01 5.97
C HIS A 420 -4.98 -18.71 6.25
N VAL A 421 -5.38 -18.89 7.51
CA VAL A 421 -6.49 -19.80 7.86
C VAL A 421 -7.80 -19.39 7.19
N ARG A 422 -8.11 -18.09 7.11
CA ARG A 422 -9.32 -17.61 6.42
C ARG A 422 -9.43 -18.07 4.95
N TYR A 423 -8.30 -18.34 4.30
CA TYR A 423 -8.24 -18.85 2.92
C TYR A 423 -8.12 -20.38 2.83
N MET A 424 -8.01 -21.08 3.96
CA MET A 424 -7.75 -22.52 4.03
C MET A 424 -8.92 -23.33 4.61
N ILE A 425 -9.89 -22.66 5.25
CA ILE A 425 -11.08 -23.33 5.77
C ILE A 425 -11.91 -23.85 4.61
N GLY A 426 -12.17 -25.16 4.61
CA GLY A 426 -12.85 -25.83 3.52
C GLY A 426 -12.49 -27.30 3.52
N GLY A 427 -11.20 -27.66 3.38
CA GLY A 427 -10.66 -29.01 3.58
C GLY A 427 -11.46 -30.20 3.04
N ARG A 428 -11.09 -31.42 3.48
CA ARG A 428 -11.85 -32.65 3.20
C ARG A 428 -12.45 -33.21 4.49
N PRO A 429 -13.65 -33.82 4.43
CA PRO A 429 -14.19 -34.56 5.56
C PRO A 429 -13.32 -35.81 5.82
N ALA A 430 -13.32 -36.33 7.05
CA ALA A 430 -12.50 -37.50 7.37
C ALA A 430 -13.08 -38.79 6.77
N LYS A 431 -14.38 -38.79 6.44
CA LYS A 431 -15.08 -39.89 5.77
C LYS A 431 -15.75 -39.38 4.49
N PRO A 432 -15.86 -40.22 3.43
CA PRO A 432 -16.60 -39.87 2.24
C PRO A 432 -18.07 -39.58 2.57
N LEU A 433 -18.57 -38.43 2.11
CA LEU A 433 -19.96 -38.01 2.30
C LEU A 433 -20.74 -38.16 0.99
N GLN A 434 -22.03 -38.51 1.09
CA GLN A 434 -22.96 -38.42 -0.04
C GLN A 434 -23.54 -37.02 -0.10
N GLU A 435 -22.74 -36.09 -0.61
CA GLU A 435 -23.08 -34.68 -0.66
C GLU A 435 -23.22 -34.15 -2.09
N ARG A 436 -24.14 -33.21 -2.27
CA ARG A 436 -24.32 -32.43 -3.49
C ARG A 436 -23.93 -30.98 -3.22
N LEU A 437 -23.17 -30.39 -4.15
CA LEU A 437 -22.65 -29.04 -4.03
C LEU A 437 -23.50 -28.09 -4.87
N TYR A 438 -23.87 -26.96 -4.28
CA TYR A 438 -24.62 -25.92 -4.97
C TYR A 438 -23.95 -24.56 -4.75
N SER A 439 -23.89 -23.78 -5.82
CA SER A 439 -23.61 -22.35 -5.74
C SER A 439 -24.92 -21.58 -5.73
N PHE A 440 -25.02 -20.56 -4.90
CA PHE A 440 -26.16 -19.66 -4.79
C PHE A 440 -25.70 -18.23 -4.99
N GLU A 441 -26.47 -17.47 -5.79
CA GLU A 441 -26.29 -16.03 -5.94
C GLU A 441 -27.54 -15.29 -5.46
N PHE A 442 -27.34 -14.27 -4.62
CA PHE A 442 -28.42 -13.40 -4.17
C PHE A 442 -27.94 -11.95 -4.02
N PRO A 443 -28.83 -10.95 -4.18
CA PRO A 443 -28.48 -9.56 -3.98
C PRO A 443 -27.97 -9.32 -2.55
N GLU A 444 -26.79 -8.73 -2.44
CA GLU A 444 -26.17 -8.48 -1.15
C GLU A 444 -26.90 -7.34 -0.42
N SER A 445 -27.35 -7.60 0.82
CA SER A 445 -28.00 -6.61 1.69
C SER A 445 -27.75 -6.94 3.17
N PRO A 446 -27.85 -5.98 4.10
CA PRO A 446 -27.73 -6.26 5.52
C PRO A 446 -28.71 -7.37 5.95
N GLY A 447 -28.18 -8.48 6.46
CA GLY A 447 -28.98 -9.65 6.83
C GLY A 447 -29.33 -10.60 5.68
N ALA A 448 -28.75 -10.43 4.48
CA ALA A 448 -28.98 -11.32 3.34
C ALA A 448 -28.64 -12.78 3.65
N LEU A 449 -27.52 -13.03 4.32
CA LEU A 449 -27.14 -14.38 4.79
C LEU A 449 -28.20 -14.97 5.73
N LEU A 450 -28.70 -14.18 6.68
CA LEU A 450 -29.75 -14.64 7.61
C LEU A 450 -31.03 -14.96 6.84
N LYS A 451 -31.43 -14.11 5.91
CA LYS A 451 -32.60 -14.35 5.04
C LYS A 451 -32.39 -15.62 4.21
N PHE A 452 -31.22 -15.81 3.61
CA PHE A 452 -30.87 -17.01 2.87
C PHE A 452 -31.02 -18.27 3.74
N LEU A 453 -30.46 -18.29 4.95
CA LEU A 453 -30.58 -19.41 5.87
C LEU A 453 -32.02 -19.63 6.36
N GLN A 454 -32.81 -18.56 6.54
CA GLN A 454 -34.24 -18.66 6.88
C GLN A 454 -35.04 -19.30 5.74
N THR A 455 -34.79 -18.88 4.50
CA THR A 455 -35.48 -19.45 3.33
C THR A 455 -35.04 -20.88 3.06
N LEU A 456 -33.74 -21.18 3.21
CA LEU A 456 -33.18 -22.53 3.09
C LEU A 456 -33.81 -23.49 4.13
N GLY A 457 -34.12 -22.97 5.32
CA GLY A 457 -34.78 -23.72 6.39
C GLY A 457 -33.87 -24.72 7.09
N THR A 458 -34.46 -25.57 7.94
CA THR A 458 -33.72 -26.49 8.83
C THR A 458 -33.90 -27.97 8.47
N HIS A 459 -34.33 -28.27 7.25
CA HIS A 459 -34.71 -29.63 6.84
C HIS A 459 -33.50 -30.48 6.45
N TRP A 460 -32.46 -29.84 5.91
CA TRP A 460 -31.29 -30.48 5.30
C TRP A 460 -30.02 -30.30 6.13
N ASN A 461 -29.13 -31.29 6.07
CA ASN A 461 -27.85 -31.23 6.75
C ASN A 461 -26.82 -30.55 5.85
N ILE A 462 -26.17 -29.50 6.35
CA ILE A 462 -25.15 -28.75 5.61
C ILE A 462 -23.79 -29.35 5.97
N THR A 463 -23.03 -29.79 4.98
CA THR A 463 -21.71 -30.41 5.16
C THR A 463 -20.55 -29.50 4.72
N LEU A 464 -20.85 -28.46 3.94
CA LEU A 464 -19.93 -27.39 3.57
C LEU A 464 -20.71 -26.09 3.51
N PHE A 465 -20.13 -25.01 4.02
CA PHE A 465 -20.67 -23.68 3.84
C PHE A 465 -19.53 -22.70 3.65
N HIS A 466 -19.55 -21.94 2.57
CA HIS A 466 -18.57 -20.90 2.30
C HIS A 466 -19.27 -19.66 1.76
N TYR A 467 -19.20 -18.57 2.51
CA TYR A 467 -19.76 -17.29 2.17
C TYR A 467 -18.72 -16.20 2.41
N ARG A 468 -18.57 -15.30 1.43
CA ARG A 468 -17.72 -14.12 1.58
C ARG A 468 -18.34 -12.93 0.85
N SER A 469 -18.55 -11.86 1.58
CA SER A 469 -19.05 -10.60 1.05
C SER A 469 -17.88 -9.80 0.47
N HIS A 470 -17.71 -9.82 -0.86
CA HIS A 470 -16.61 -9.12 -1.55
C HIS A 470 -16.92 -7.66 -1.90
N GLY A 471 -17.95 -7.05 -1.31
CA GLY A 471 -18.41 -5.71 -1.71
C GLY A 471 -18.90 -5.66 -3.17
N MET A 472 -19.25 -6.82 -3.73
CA MET A 472 -19.89 -6.98 -5.04
C MET A 472 -21.41 -6.90 -4.87
N ASP A 473 -22.13 -6.61 -5.95
CA ASP A 473 -23.60 -6.51 -5.96
C ASP A 473 -24.31 -7.84 -5.61
N TYR A 474 -23.60 -8.96 -5.66
CA TYR A 474 -24.12 -10.30 -5.39
C TYR A 474 -23.31 -11.01 -4.31
N GLY A 475 -24.00 -11.51 -3.29
CA GLY A 475 -23.48 -12.48 -2.33
C GLY A 475 -23.41 -13.85 -2.99
N ARG A 476 -22.23 -14.48 -2.94
CA ARG A 476 -22.02 -15.86 -3.41
C ARG A 476 -21.89 -16.79 -2.23
N VAL A 477 -22.77 -17.78 -2.16
CA VAL A 477 -22.68 -18.87 -1.19
C VAL A 477 -22.37 -20.14 -1.95
N LEU A 478 -21.37 -20.87 -1.48
CA LEU A 478 -21.14 -22.25 -1.88
C LEU A 478 -21.52 -23.14 -0.70
N ALA A 479 -22.50 -24.02 -0.88
CA ALA A 479 -22.95 -24.92 0.17
C ALA A 479 -23.09 -26.35 -0.33
N ALA A 480 -22.66 -27.31 0.48
CA ALA A 480 -22.89 -28.73 0.23
C ALA A 480 -23.91 -29.29 1.22
N PHE A 481 -24.77 -30.17 0.72
CA PHE A 481 -25.83 -30.80 1.50
C PHE A 481 -25.69 -32.32 1.44
N GLU A 482 -25.82 -32.96 2.60
CA GLU A 482 -25.93 -34.42 2.65
C GLU A 482 -27.34 -34.83 2.23
N LEU A 483 -27.44 -35.55 1.10
CA LEU A 483 -28.70 -35.94 0.50
C LEU A 483 -28.73 -37.45 0.27
N SER A 484 -29.76 -38.10 0.80
CA SER A 484 -30.01 -39.52 0.60
C SER A 484 -30.68 -39.80 -0.75
N GLY A 485 -29.95 -39.54 -1.84
CA GLY A 485 -30.39 -39.81 -3.22
C GLY A 485 -31.08 -38.63 -3.94
N ALA A 486 -31.84 -38.92 -5.00
CA ALA A 486 -32.55 -37.92 -5.79
C ALA A 486 -33.82 -37.44 -5.06
N GLU A 487 -33.65 -36.51 -4.13
CA GLU A 487 -34.75 -35.95 -3.36
C GLU A 487 -35.45 -34.84 -4.15
N VAL A 488 -36.51 -35.20 -4.90
CA VAL A 488 -37.39 -34.26 -5.65
C VAL A 488 -37.91 -33.12 -4.76
N ARG A 489 -38.00 -33.34 -3.44
CA ARG A 489 -38.37 -32.31 -2.46
C ARG A 489 -37.31 -31.24 -2.29
N PHE A 490 -36.03 -31.59 -2.39
CA PHE A 490 -34.92 -30.65 -2.30
C PHE A 490 -34.90 -29.74 -3.53
N ASP A 491 -34.95 -30.31 -4.73
CA ASP A 491 -34.93 -29.53 -5.98
C ASP A 491 -36.13 -28.57 -6.05
N ARG A 492 -37.35 -29.03 -5.69
CA ARG A 492 -38.53 -28.15 -5.61
C ARG A 492 -38.38 -27.06 -4.56
N HIS A 493 -37.78 -27.38 -3.40
CA HIS A 493 -37.54 -26.37 -2.36
C HIS A 493 -36.58 -25.29 -2.84
N LEU A 494 -35.53 -25.66 -3.61
CA LEU A 494 -34.63 -24.69 -4.23
C LEU A 494 -35.33 -23.81 -5.26
N ASP A 495 -36.21 -24.37 -6.10
CA ASP A 495 -37.03 -23.58 -7.03
C ASP A 495 -37.93 -22.58 -6.29
N ASP A 496 -38.51 -23.01 -5.16
CA ASP A 496 -39.36 -22.17 -4.30
C ASP A 496 -38.56 -21.07 -3.54
N LEU A 497 -37.22 -21.21 -3.39
CA LEU A 497 -36.38 -20.19 -2.76
C LEU A 497 -36.34 -18.88 -3.56
N GLY A 498 -36.50 -18.96 -4.89
CA GLY A 498 -36.40 -17.81 -5.79
C GLY A 498 -35.00 -17.18 -5.89
N TYR A 499 -33.95 -17.89 -5.45
CA TYR A 499 -32.55 -17.50 -5.65
C TYR A 499 -31.98 -18.19 -6.89
N GLU A 500 -31.00 -17.57 -7.54
CA GLU A 500 -30.26 -18.21 -8.62
C GLU A 500 -29.31 -19.25 -8.03
N TYR A 501 -29.37 -20.48 -8.54
CA TYR A 501 -28.51 -21.57 -8.06
C TYR A 501 -28.00 -22.45 -9.20
N HIS A 502 -26.82 -23.04 -9.01
CA HIS A 502 -26.25 -24.03 -9.93
C HIS A 502 -25.79 -25.27 -9.18
N ASP A 503 -26.07 -26.44 -9.74
CA ASP A 503 -25.53 -27.71 -9.25
C ASP A 503 -24.07 -27.87 -9.71
N GLU A 504 -23.16 -27.78 -8.74
CA GLU A 504 -21.71 -27.89 -8.91
C GLU A 504 -21.17 -29.23 -8.37
N THR A 505 -22.04 -30.22 -8.15
CA THR A 505 -21.67 -31.51 -7.52
C THR A 505 -20.56 -32.25 -8.27
N ASN A 506 -20.51 -32.11 -9.60
CA ASN A 506 -19.51 -32.74 -10.46
C ASN A 506 -18.32 -31.82 -10.79
N ASN A 507 -18.22 -30.66 -10.13
CA ASN A 507 -17.15 -29.72 -10.39
C ASN A 507 -15.78 -30.37 -10.09
N PRO A 508 -14.80 -30.32 -11.03
CA PRO A 508 -13.48 -30.92 -10.84
C PRO A 508 -12.76 -30.41 -9.59
N SER A 509 -12.87 -29.12 -9.26
CA SER A 509 -12.23 -28.52 -8.09
C SER A 509 -12.81 -29.06 -6.79
N PHE A 510 -14.13 -29.26 -6.73
CA PHE A 510 -14.78 -29.87 -5.58
C PHE A 510 -14.33 -31.31 -5.37
N ASN A 511 -14.39 -32.14 -6.42
CA ASN A 511 -14.01 -33.55 -6.36
C ASN A 511 -12.52 -33.75 -6.01
N LEU A 512 -11.63 -32.85 -6.44
CA LEU A 512 -10.19 -32.97 -6.20
C LEU A 512 -9.72 -32.38 -4.88
N LEU A 513 -10.39 -31.38 -4.32
CA LEU A 513 -9.86 -30.65 -3.15
C LEU A 513 -10.74 -30.73 -1.92
N LEU A 514 -12.05 -30.93 -2.09
CA LEU A 514 -13.03 -30.80 -1.00
C LEU A 514 -13.76 -32.11 -0.69
N LYS A 515 -14.00 -32.97 -1.67
CA LYS A 515 -14.79 -34.21 -1.52
C LYS A 515 -14.03 -35.37 -0.86
#